data_AF-A0A1V2PDL6-F1
#
_entry.id   AF-A0A1V2PDL6-F1
#
_cell.length_a   1.000
_cell.length_b   1.000
_cell.length_c   1.000
_cell.angle_alpha   90.00
_cell.angle_beta   90.00
_cell.angle_gamma   90.00
#
_symmetry.space_group_name_H-M   'P 1'
#
loop_
_entity.id
_entity.type
_entity.pdbx_description
1 polymer ?
#
loop_
_entity_poly.entity_id
_entity_poly.type
_entity_poly.pdbx_seq_one_letter_code
_entity_poly.pdbx_strand_id
1 'polypeptide(L)'
;MNRSYAELLGHWFGVRAYLNTAPRWILCLLYGLPFGAIMSIGILWDHWSDPLEIILFGLVAGLLYGALVTFATEKPRREVRALIGEVPRDEWSTVFRAARRGPAPADPELRAAALRLNRHDAAKARLGVWMTLPFVVLMIAAVVFKPDGRPQWSVLAVLAVVGVGYQWMSSRRLDRRAELLTVADDRPADRTGPVGERS
;
A
#
# COMPACT_ATOMS: atom_id res chain seq x y z
N MET A 1 -6.85 22.97 9.37
CA MET A 1 -6.67 21.56 8.97
C MET A 1 -7.74 20.74 9.69
N ASN A 2 -8.72 20.20 8.96
CA ASN A 2 -9.98 19.69 9.51
C ASN A 2 -9.78 18.44 10.39
N ARG A 3 -10.36 18.44 11.60
CA ARG A 3 -10.36 17.32 12.57
C ARG A 3 -10.74 15.97 11.93
N SER A 4 -11.72 15.96 11.00
CA SER A 4 -12.15 14.74 10.30
C SER A 4 -11.05 14.04 9.50
N TYR A 5 -10.05 14.75 8.98
CA TYR A 5 -8.96 14.09 8.25
C TYR A 5 -8.00 13.35 9.17
N ALA A 6 -7.78 13.86 10.40
CA ALA A 6 -6.90 13.21 11.36
C ALA A 6 -7.50 11.88 11.86
N GLU A 7 -8.82 11.85 12.10
CA GLU A 7 -9.54 10.64 12.50
C GLU A 7 -9.56 9.58 11.41
N LEU A 8 -9.88 9.97 10.17
CA LEU A 8 -9.84 9.05 9.02
C LEU A 8 -8.44 8.44 8.83
N LEU A 9 -7.39 9.26 8.91
CA LEU A 9 -6.02 8.76 8.78
C LEU A 9 -5.63 7.81 9.92
N GLY A 10 -6.04 8.11 11.16
CA GLY A 10 -5.84 7.21 12.30
C GLY A 10 -6.43 5.83 12.06
N HIS A 11 -7.67 5.77 11.55
CA HIS A 11 -8.33 4.53 11.20
C HIS A 11 -7.56 3.75 10.11
N TRP A 12 -7.09 4.43 9.05
CA TRP A 12 -6.29 3.78 8.00
C TRP A 12 -4.98 3.18 8.50
N PHE A 13 -4.29 3.84 9.44
CA PHE A 13 -3.06 3.29 10.03
C PHE A 13 -3.36 2.09 10.94
N GLY A 14 -4.45 2.15 11.71
CA GLY A 14 -4.94 1.02 12.52
C GLY A 14 -5.29 -0.19 11.66
N VAL A 15 -6.03 0.01 10.57
CA VAL A 15 -6.37 -1.04 9.60
C VAL A 15 -5.11 -1.69 9.04
N ARG A 16 -4.06 -0.92 8.73
CA ARG A 16 -2.83 -1.47 8.17
C ARG A 16 -2.02 -2.27 9.19
N ALA A 17 -1.95 -1.79 10.44
CA ALA A 17 -1.34 -2.53 11.54
C ALA A 17 -2.10 -3.84 11.81
N TYR A 18 -3.43 -3.79 11.76
CA TYR A 18 -4.30 -4.96 11.83
C TYR A 18 -4.06 -5.92 10.66
N LEU A 19 -4.02 -5.42 9.43
CA LEU A 19 -3.78 -6.25 8.24
C LEU A 19 -2.43 -6.98 8.32
N ASN A 20 -1.39 -6.34 8.86
CA ASN A 20 -0.08 -6.97 9.07
C ASN A 20 -0.08 -8.09 10.12
N THR A 21 -1.06 -8.09 11.02
CA THR A 21 -1.24 -9.13 12.05
C THR A 21 -2.37 -10.12 11.71
N ALA A 22 -3.20 -9.80 10.72
CA ALA A 22 -4.33 -10.62 10.32
C ALA A 22 -3.89 -12.02 9.83
N PRO A 23 -4.67 -13.07 10.15
CA PRO A 23 -4.50 -14.41 9.59
C PRO A 23 -4.49 -14.40 8.06
N ARG A 24 -3.72 -15.32 7.48
CA ARG A 24 -3.56 -15.48 6.02
C ARG A 24 -4.90 -15.61 5.29
N TRP A 25 -5.85 -16.34 5.86
CA TRP A 25 -7.16 -16.56 5.24
C TRP A 25 -7.97 -15.28 5.09
N ILE A 26 -7.86 -14.32 6.03
CA ILE A 26 -8.55 -13.03 5.95
C ILE A 26 -8.02 -12.23 4.75
N LEU A 27 -6.71 -12.25 4.53
CA LEU A 27 -6.10 -11.54 3.40
C LEU A 27 -6.47 -12.18 2.07
N CYS A 28 -6.49 -13.51 2.03
CA CYS A 28 -6.94 -14.26 0.86
C CYS A 28 -8.35 -13.84 0.46
N LEU A 29 -9.29 -13.79 1.41
CA LEU A 29 -10.65 -13.32 1.17
C LEU A 29 -10.71 -11.83 0.79
N LEU A 30 -9.95 -10.99 1.50
CA LEU A 30 -9.94 -9.54 1.29
C LEU A 30 -9.44 -9.14 -0.11
N TYR A 31 -8.41 -9.81 -0.63
CA TYR A 31 -7.89 -9.55 -1.97
C TYR A 31 -8.60 -10.37 -3.04
N GLY A 32 -9.02 -11.58 -2.72
CA GLY A 32 -9.59 -12.53 -3.66
C GLY A 32 -11.05 -12.23 -4.03
N LEU A 33 -11.90 -11.88 -3.06
CA LEU A 33 -13.33 -11.62 -3.33
C LEU A 33 -13.56 -10.43 -4.27
N PRO A 34 -12.94 -9.25 -4.06
CA PRO A 34 -13.12 -8.13 -4.98
C PRO A 34 -12.61 -8.46 -6.38
N PHE A 35 -11.49 -9.17 -6.49
CA PHE A 35 -10.95 -9.60 -7.78
C PHE A 35 -11.89 -10.56 -8.51
N GLY A 36 -12.36 -11.60 -7.80
CA GLY A 36 -13.31 -12.56 -8.35
C GLY A 36 -14.64 -11.92 -8.77
N ALA A 37 -15.14 -10.96 -7.99
CA ALA A 37 -16.33 -10.19 -8.34
C ALA A 37 -16.12 -9.34 -9.60
N ILE A 38 -15.01 -8.62 -9.70
CA ILE A 38 -14.67 -7.81 -10.89
C ILE A 38 -14.57 -8.70 -12.14
N MET A 39 -13.90 -9.86 -12.03
CA MET A 39 -13.80 -10.83 -13.12
C MET A 39 -15.17 -11.39 -13.53
N SER A 40 -16.02 -11.74 -12.56
CA SER A 40 -17.37 -12.25 -12.82
C SER A 40 -18.21 -11.20 -13.55
N ILE A 41 -18.19 -9.95 -13.09
CA ILE A 41 -18.92 -8.84 -13.72
C ILE A 41 -18.43 -8.61 -15.16
N GLY A 42 -17.11 -8.65 -15.37
CA GLY A 42 -16.52 -8.49 -16.70
C GLY A 42 -16.95 -9.58 -17.68
N ILE A 43 -17.10 -10.82 -17.22
CA ILE A 43 -17.56 -11.95 -18.05
C ILE A 43 -19.08 -11.93 -18.25
N LEU A 44 -19.85 -11.56 -17.22
CA LEU A 44 -21.31 -11.43 -17.30
C LEU A 44 -21.73 -10.44 -18.40
N TRP A 45 -20.95 -9.40 -18.62
CA TRP A 45 -21.19 -8.43 -19.69
C TRP A 45 -21.09 -9.06 -21.10
N ASP A 46 -20.38 -10.18 -21.25
CA ASP A 46 -20.20 -10.80 -22.55
C ASP A 46 -21.45 -11.58 -23.00
N HIS A 47 -22.34 -12.01 -22.10
CA HIS A 47 -23.56 -12.80 -22.37
C HIS A 47 -23.35 -14.23 -22.96
N TRP A 48 -22.11 -14.73 -23.07
CA TRP A 48 -21.82 -16.03 -23.72
C TRP A 48 -21.82 -17.26 -22.80
N SER A 49 -22.12 -17.11 -21.50
CA SER A 49 -21.95 -18.20 -20.51
C SER A 49 -23.10 -18.29 -19.51
N ASP A 50 -23.34 -19.51 -19.00
CA ASP A 50 -24.28 -19.76 -17.92
C ASP A 50 -23.86 -18.94 -16.67
N PRO A 51 -24.77 -18.19 -16.02
CA PRO A 51 -24.47 -17.44 -14.80
C PRO A 51 -23.73 -18.24 -13.72
N LEU A 52 -24.01 -19.54 -13.60
CA LEU A 52 -23.34 -20.41 -12.63
C LEU A 52 -21.86 -20.61 -12.97
N GLU A 53 -21.52 -20.82 -14.24
CA GLU A 53 -20.13 -20.94 -14.70
C GLU A 53 -19.33 -19.66 -14.44
N ILE A 54 -19.96 -18.49 -14.63
CA ILE A 54 -19.35 -17.18 -14.40
C ILE A 54 -19.02 -17.00 -12.91
N ILE A 55 -19.96 -17.33 -12.03
CA ILE A 55 -19.77 -17.25 -10.57
C ILE A 55 -18.66 -18.21 -10.13
N LEU A 56 -18.67 -19.45 -10.61
CA LEU A 56 -17.64 -20.44 -10.28
C LEU A 56 -16.26 -19.98 -10.76
N PHE A 57 -16.16 -19.49 -12.00
CA PHE A 57 -14.90 -18.98 -12.54
C PHE A 57 -14.36 -17.82 -11.70
N GLY A 58 -15.20 -16.83 -11.40
CA GLY A 58 -14.80 -15.69 -10.59
C GLY A 58 -14.40 -16.09 -9.17
N LEU A 59 -15.11 -17.03 -8.55
CA LEU A 59 -14.76 -17.55 -7.23
C LEU A 59 -13.39 -18.27 -7.25
N VAL A 60 -13.16 -19.15 -8.21
CA VAL A 60 -11.89 -19.88 -8.35
C VAL A 60 -10.74 -18.91 -8.65
N ALA A 61 -10.92 -18.00 -9.61
CA ALA A 61 -9.93 -16.99 -9.95
C ALA A 61 -9.63 -16.07 -8.75
N GLY A 62 -10.67 -15.66 -8.02
CA GLY A 62 -10.56 -14.88 -6.79
C GLY A 62 -9.76 -15.59 -5.70
N LEU A 63 -10.05 -16.86 -5.43
CA LEU A 63 -9.33 -17.65 -4.44
C LEU A 63 -7.86 -17.86 -4.83
N LEU A 64 -7.58 -18.19 -6.09
CA LEU A 64 -6.21 -18.37 -6.59
C LEU A 64 -5.42 -17.06 -6.50
N TYR A 65 -6.02 -15.94 -6.92
CA TYR A 65 -5.40 -14.62 -6.81
C TYR A 65 -5.17 -14.23 -5.35
N GLY A 66 -6.16 -14.40 -4.49
CA GLY A 66 -6.07 -14.13 -3.06
C GLY A 66 -4.96 -14.94 -2.39
N ALA A 67 -4.82 -16.22 -2.73
CA ALA A 67 -3.75 -17.07 -2.25
C ALA A 67 -2.38 -16.56 -2.72
N LEU A 68 -2.23 -16.30 -4.02
CA LEU A 68 -0.99 -15.80 -4.62
C LEU A 68 -0.53 -14.49 -3.96
N VAL A 69 -1.43 -13.52 -3.82
CA VAL A 69 -1.14 -12.24 -3.16
C VAL A 69 -0.77 -12.46 -1.70
N THR A 70 -1.48 -13.33 -0.99
CA THR A 70 -1.19 -13.61 0.41
C THR A 70 0.24 -14.15 0.56
N PHE A 71 0.62 -15.16 -0.23
CA PHE A 71 1.98 -15.70 -0.25
C PHE A 71 3.03 -14.64 -0.61
N ALA A 72 2.76 -13.85 -1.66
CA ALA A 72 3.66 -12.77 -2.08
C ALA A 72 3.86 -11.70 -0.99
N THR A 73 2.87 -11.48 -0.11
CA THR A 73 2.96 -10.50 0.98
C THR A 73 3.67 -11.02 2.24
N GLU A 74 3.94 -12.31 2.38
CA GLU A 74 4.54 -12.87 3.59
C GLU A 74 5.97 -12.39 3.83
N LYS A 75 6.80 -12.46 2.78
CA LYS A 75 8.19 -12.01 2.85
C LYS A 75 8.27 -10.52 3.21
N PRO A 76 7.52 -9.61 2.55
CA PRO A 76 7.37 -8.22 2.98
C PRO A 76 6.97 -8.03 4.44
N ARG A 77 6.02 -8.81 4.96
CA ARG A 77 5.57 -8.69 6.36
C ARG A 77 6.66 -9.07 7.35
N ARG A 78 7.42 -10.13 7.05
CA ARG A 78 8.56 -10.56 7.87
C ARG A 78 9.66 -9.49 7.86
N GLU A 79 9.98 -8.94 6.69
CA GLU A 79 10.93 -7.83 6.55
C GLU A 79 10.51 -6.61 7.37
N VAL A 80 9.25 -6.19 7.27
CA VAL A 80 8.73 -5.03 8.04
C VAL A 80 8.83 -5.27 9.55
N ARG A 81 8.50 -6.48 10.01
CA ARG A 81 8.63 -6.85 11.43
C ARG A 81 10.10 -6.79 11.89
N ALA A 82 11.03 -7.29 11.07
CA ALA A 82 12.46 -7.22 11.36
C ALA A 82 12.98 -5.77 11.39
N LEU A 83 12.46 -4.87 10.54
CA LEU A 83 12.85 -3.46 10.51
C LEU A 83 12.35 -2.66 11.71
N ILE A 84 11.14 -2.96 12.18
CA ILE A 84 10.57 -2.32 13.38
C ILE A 84 11.35 -2.76 14.62
N GLY A 85 11.78 -4.03 14.70
CA GLY A 85 12.59 -4.55 15.79
C GLY A 85 11.75 -4.90 17.02
N GLU A 86 12.26 -4.55 18.20
CA GLU A 86 11.67 -4.90 19.50
C GLU A 86 10.56 -3.93 19.98
N VAL A 87 10.18 -2.95 19.16
CA VAL A 87 9.13 -1.98 19.51
C VAL A 87 7.81 -2.70 19.88
N PRO A 88 7.20 -2.35 21.02
CA PRO A 88 5.92 -2.90 21.46
C PRO A 88 4.81 -2.79 20.41
N ARG A 89 3.95 -3.82 20.30
CA ARG A 89 2.95 -3.92 19.21
C ARG A 89 1.91 -2.81 19.22
N ASP A 90 1.57 -2.29 20.39
CA ASP A 90 0.70 -1.15 20.61
C ASP A 90 1.26 0.15 20.01
N GLU A 91 2.59 0.29 19.97
CA GLU A 91 3.26 1.46 19.41
C GLU A 91 3.51 1.37 17.90
N TRP A 92 3.25 0.22 17.28
CA TRP A 92 3.42 0.06 15.83
C TRP A 92 2.61 1.07 15.04
N SER A 93 1.39 1.40 15.48
CA SER A 93 0.55 2.41 14.84
C SER A 93 1.24 3.78 14.80
N THR A 94 1.95 4.16 15.88
CA THR A 94 2.75 5.38 15.96
C THR A 94 3.94 5.34 15.02
N VAL A 95 4.67 4.22 14.95
CA VAL A 95 5.80 4.03 14.01
C VAL A 95 5.32 4.13 12.55
N PHE A 96 4.26 3.41 12.17
CA PHE A 96 3.69 3.46 10.81
C PHE A 96 3.19 4.86 10.45
N ARG A 97 2.56 5.54 11.40
CA ARG A 97 2.09 6.92 11.24
C ARG A 97 3.27 7.87 11.01
N ALA A 98 4.29 7.82 11.88
CA ALA A 98 5.49 8.65 11.79
C ALA A 98 6.27 8.43 10.48
N ALA A 99 6.43 7.17 10.07
CA ALA A 99 7.17 6.80 8.85
C ALA A 99 6.54 7.39 7.57
N ARG A 100 5.22 7.68 7.57
CA ARG A 100 4.51 8.11 6.35
C ARG A 100 4.12 9.58 6.37
N ARG A 101 3.38 10.02 7.39
CA ARG A 101 2.71 11.34 7.38
C ARG A 101 2.53 11.99 8.76
N GLY A 102 2.84 11.30 9.85
CA GLY A 102 2.69 11.80 11.21
C GLY A 102 3.88 12.63 11.70
N PRO A 103 3.70 13.42 12.77
CA PRO A 103 4.80 14.11 13.44
C PRO A 103 5.89 13.13 13.88
N ALA A 104 7.14 13.60 13.95
CA ALA A 104 8.25 12.78 14.44
C ALA A 104 7.99 12.42 15.92
N PRO A 105 8.13 11.15 16.31
CA PRO A 105 8.02 10.74 17.71
C PRO A 105 9.11 11.43 18.56
N ALA A 106 8.76 11.79 19.80
CA ALA A 106 9.74 12.32 20.75
C ALA A 106 10.78 11.25 21.11
N ASP A 107 10.33 10.00 21.25
CA ASP A 107 11.19 8.85 21.55
C ASP A 107 12.21 8.59 20.41
N PRO A 108 13.52 8.57 20.71
CA PRO A 108 14.56 8.27 19.74
C PRO A 108 14.44 6.86 19.13
N GLU A 109 13.99 5.85 19.87
CA GLU A 109 13.88 4.47 19.38
C GLU A 109 12.76 4.35 18.33
N LEU A 110 11.60 4.94 18.62
CA LEU A 110 10.47 4.99 17.68
C LEU A 110 10.80 5.79 16.41
N ARG A 111 11.59 6.85 16.56
CA ARG A 111 12.07 7.67 15.43
C ARG A 111 13.01 6.88 14.55
N ALA A 112 13.98 6.17 15.12
CA ALA A 112 14.89 5.31 14.37
C ALA A 112 14.14 4.18 13.64
N ALA A 113 13.17 3.55 14.30
CA ALA A 113 12.32 2.53 13.67
C ALA A 113 11.48 3.09 12.51
N ALA A 114 10.89 4.27 12.69
CA ALA A 114 10.12 4.94 11.63
C ALA A 114 10.99 5.32 10.43
N LEU A 115 12.25 5.72 10.65
CA LEU A 115 13.21 6.04 9.60
C LEU A 115 13.62 4.79 8.79
N ARG A 116 13.92 3.68 9.47
CA ARG A 116 14.23 2.39 8.80
C ARG A 116 13.06 1.93 7.93
N LEU A 117 11.84 2.01 8.46
CA LEU A 117 10.62 1.65 7.75
C LEU A 117 10.37 2.56 6.54
N ASN A 118 10.56 3.87 6.69
CA ASN A 118 10.41 4.83 5.59
C ASN A 118 11.39 4.54 4.44
N ARG A 119 12.66 4.29 4.75
CA ARG A 119 13.70 3.95 3.75
C ARG A 119 13.37 2.66 2.99
N HIS A 120 12.88 1.64 3.69
CA HIS A 120 12.45 0.38 3.05
C HIS A 120 11.22 0.58 2.15
N ASP A 121 10.20 1.31 2.62
CA ASP A 121 9.01 1.65 1.84
C ASP A 121 9.38 2.45 0.57
N ALA A 122 10.32 3.39 0.66
CA ALA A 122 10.81 4.17 -0.48
C ALA A 122 11.54 3.29 -1.51
N ALA A 123 12.42 2.39 -1.06
CA ALA A 123 13.13 1.45 -1.94
C ALA A 123 12.14 0.50 -2.67
N LYS A 124 11.15 -0.03 -1.95
CA LYS A 124 10.10 -0.89 -2.54
C LYS A 124 9.20 -0.13 -3.51
N ALA A 125 8.84 1.11 -3.22
CA ALA A 125 7.99 1.90 -4.10
C ALA A 125 8.64 2.08 -5.48
N ARG A 126 9.96 2.33 -5.52
CA ARG A 126 10.73 2.43 -6.77
C ARG A 126 10.74 1.13 -7.55
N LEU A 127 11.04 0.00 -6.88
CA LEU A 127 11.06 -1.32 -7.52
C LEU A 127 9.67 -1.71 -8.03
N GLY A 128 8.64 -1.38 -7.26
CA GLY A 128 7.25 -1.63 -7.61
C GLY A 128 6.88 -1.00 -8.93
N VAL A 129 7.16 0.29 -9.14
CA VAL A 129 6.86 1.00 -10.40
C VAL A 129 7.50 0.30 -11.61
N TRP A 130 8.74 -0.16 -11.48
CA TRP A 130 9.43 -0.89 -12.55
C TRP A 130 8.81 -2.24 -12.86
N MET A 131 8.29 -2.95 -11.84
CA MET A 131 7.58 -4.21 -12.02
C MET A 131 6.17 -4.03 -12.58
N THR A 132 5.46 -2.96 -12.22
CA THR A 132 4.09 -2.72 -12.72
C THR A 132 4.05 -2.15 -14.14
N LEU A 133 5.11 -1.44 -14.56
CA LEU A 133 5.20 -0.84 -15.90
C LEU A 133 4.99 -1.85 -17.05
N PRO A 134 5.70 -2.99 -17.14
CA PRO A 134 5.49 -3.95 -18.22
C PRO A 134 4.08 -4.55 -18.20
N PHE A 135 3.47 -4.73 -17.02
CA PHE A 135 2.10 -5.22 -16.91
C PHE A 135 1.08 -4.24 -17.51
N VAL A 136 1.26 -2.94 -17.27
CA VAL A 136 0.42 -1.90 -17.90
C VAL A 136 0.63 -1.84 -19.40
N VAL A 137 1.89 -1.91 -19.87
CA VAL A 137 2.18 -1.93 -21.31
C VAL A 137 1.53 -3.13 -21.99
N LEU A 138 1.64 -4.32 -21.38
CA LEU A 138 1.00 -5.54 -21.88
C LEU A 138 -0.53 -5.40 -21.89
N MET A 139 -1.11 -4.81 -20.85
CA MET A 139 -2.56 -4.56 -20.79
C MET A 139 -3.00 -3.60 -21.90
N ILE A 140 -2.31 -2.47 -22.10
CA ILE A 140 -2.61 -1.52 -23.17
C ILE A 140 -2.48 -2.21 -24.53
N ALA A 141 -1.42 -2.98 -24.75
CA ALA A 141 -1.24 -3.75 -25.97
C ALA A 141 -2.40 -4.73 -26.19
N ALA A 142 -2.81 -5.47 -25.16
CA ALA A 142 -3.95 -6.38 -25.24
C ALA A 142 -5.27 -5.68 -25.58
N VAL A 143 -5.45 -4.41 -25.20
CA VAL A 143 -6.60 -3.59 -25.60
C VAL A 143 -6.48 -3.10 -27.04
N VAL A 144 -5.32 -2.56 -27.43
CA VAL A 144 -5.08 -1.92 -28.74
C VAL A 144 -5.06 -2.95 -29.86
N PHE A 145 -4.48 -4.13 -29.64
CA PHE A 145 -4.35 -5.16 -30.66
C PHE A 145 -5.58 -6.08 -30.79
N LYS A 146 -6.66 -5.82 -30.04
CA LYS A 146 -7.88 -6.63 -30.15
C LYS A 146 -8.86 -5.99 -31.15
N PRO A 147 -9.11 -6.62 -32.32
CA PRO A 147 -9.91 -6.02 -33.39
C PRO A 147 -11.42 -5.95 -33.09
N ASP A 148 -11.89 -6.63 -32.04
CA ASP A 148 -13.33 -6.84 -31.81
C ASP A 148 -14.06 -5.64 -31.15
N GLY A 149 -13.37 -4.54 -30.86
CA GLY A 149 -13.98 -3.29 -30.36
C GLY A 149 -14.67 -3.38 -28.99
N ARG A 150 -14.49 -4.46 -28.22
CA ARG A 150 -15.20 -4.69 -26.95
C ARG A 150 -14.71 -3.75 -25.83
N PRO A 151 -15.60 -2.93 -25.23
CA PRO A 151 -15.21 -1.90 -24.25
C PRO A 151 -14.78 -2.44 -22.88
N GLN A 152 -14.98 -3.73 -22.54
CA GLN A 152 -14.59 -4.23 -21.22
C GLN A 152 -13.07 -4.15 -20.94
N TRP A 153 -12.24 -4.29 -21.97
CA TRP A 153 -10.78 -4.24 -21.81
C TRP A 153 -10.26 -2.83 -21.56
N SER A 154 -10.93 -1.81 -22.11
CA SER A 154 -10.53 -0.42 -21.86
C SER A 154 -10.76 -0.01 -20.41
N VAL A 155 -11.79 -0.53 -19.73
CA VAL A 155 -12.01 -0.32 -18.29
C VAL A 155 -10.85 -0.90 -17.47
N LEU A 156 -10.43 -2.13 -17.75
CA LEU A 156 -9.27 -2.75 -17.09
C LEU A 156 -7.98 -1.97 -17.35
N ALA A 157 -7.77 -1.50 -18.58
CA ALA A 157 -6.62 -0.67 -18.92
C ALA A 157 -6.63 0.68 -18.16
N VAL A 158 -7.78 1.36 -18.08
CA VAL A 158 -7.93 2.59 -17.30
C VAL A 158 -7.63 2.34 -15.82
N LEU A 159 -8.20 1.28 -15.24
CA LEU A 159 -7.91 0.89 -13.85
C LEU A 159 -6.42 0.63 -13.62
N ALA A 160 -5.76 -0.06 -14.55
CA ALA A 160 -4.33 -0.35 -14.48
C ALA A 160 -3.49 0.94 -14.54
N VAL A 161 -3.81 1.86 -15.46
CA VAL A 161 -3.15 3.17 -15.58
C VAL A 161 -3.33 4.01 -14.32
N VAL A 162 -4.56 4.07 -13.77
CA VAL A 162 -4.85 4.77 -12.51
C VAL A 162 -4.05 4.17 -11.35
N GLY A 163 -3.99 2.83 -11.26
CA GLY A 163 -3.21 2.12 -10.24
C GLY A 163 -1.73 2.47 -10.29
N VAL A 164 -1.13 2.49 -11.48
CA VAL A 164 0.29 2.87 -11.64
C VAL A 164 0.51 4.35 -11.36
N GLY A 165 -0.37 5.24 -11.82
CA GLY A 165 -0.31 6.66 -11.50
C GLY A 165 -0.34 6.91 -9.98
N TYR A 166 -1.22 6.18 -9.27
CA TYR A 166 -1.29 6.23 -7.82
C TYR A 166 0.00 5.71 -7.15
N GLN A 167 0.53 4.57 -7.62
CA GLN A 167 1.76 3.99 -7.10
C GLN A 167 2.96 4.94 -7.29
N TRP A 168 3.05 5.58 -8.45
CA TRP A 168 4.12 6.54 -8.75
C TRP A 168 4.03 7.80 -7.90
N MET A 169 2.83 8.35 -7.72
CA MET A 169 2.61 9.50 -6.85
C MET A 169 2.90 9.15 -5.38
N SER A 170 2.61 7.91 -4.94
CA SER A 170 2.98 7.44 -3.62
C SER A 170 4.50 7.37 -3.44
N SER A 171 5.26 6.91 -4.44
CA SER A 171 6.73 6.86 -4.36
C SER A 171 7.32 8.25 -4.15
N ARG A 172 6.91 9.25 -4.95
CA ARG A 172 7.40 10.63 -4.83
C ARG A 172 7.09 11.26 -3.47
N ARG A 173 5.96 10.88 -2.86
CA ARG A 173 5.59 11.36 -1.52
C ARG A 173 6.48 10.77 -0.42
N LEU A 174 6.95 9.53 -0.59
CA LEU A 174 7.83 8.87 0.37
C LEU A 174 9.25 9.48 0.33
N ASP A 175 9.77 9.77 -0.86
CA ASP A 175 11.09 10.39 -1.03
C ASP A 175 11.17 11.75 -0.31
N ARG A 176 10.18 12.63 -0.54
CA ARG A 176 10.08 13.93 0.16
C ARG A 176 10.01 13.78 1.67
N ARG A 177 9.45 12.67 2.17
CA ARG A 177 9.35 12.44 3.62
C ARG A 177 10.65 11.96 4.22
N ALA A 178 11.41 11.13 3.49
CA ALA A 178 12.74 10.69 3.89
C ALA A 178 13.68 11.89 4.10
N GLU A 179 13.63 12.87 3.18
CA GLU A 179 14.40 14.11 3.29
C GLU A 179 14.04 14.90 4.56
N LEU A 180 12.74 15.09 4.84
CA LEU A 180 12.28 15.80 6.04
C LEU A 180 12.69 15.09 7.35
N LEU A 181 12.66 13.76 7.37
CA LEU A 181 13.05 12.98 8.54
C LEU A 181 14.57 13.01 8.76
N THR A 182 15.36 12.99 7.68
CA THR A 182 16.83 13.08 7.76
C THR A 182 17.24 14.46 8.30
N VAL A 183 16.65 15.54 7.78
CA VAL A 183 16.91 16.91 8.26
C VAL A 183 16.51 17.11 9.74
N ALA A 184 15.47 16.40 10.21
CA ALA A 184 15.05 16.48 11.60
C ALA A 184 15.96 15.69 12.56
N ASP A 185 16.63 14.65 12.06
CA ASP A 185 17.62 13.86 12.81
C ASP A 185 18.96 14.59 12.91
N ASP A 186 19.36 15.28 11.84
CA ASP A 186 20.58 16.10 11.78
C ASP A 186 20.50 17.38 12.61
N ARG A 187 19.31 17.82 13.04
CA ARG A 187 19.17 18.92 14.01
C ARG A 187 19.46 18.38 15.41
N PRO A 188 20.61 18.71 16.02
CA PRO A 188 20.88 18.32 17.39
C PRO A 188 19.80 18.90 18.30
N ALA A 189 19.48 18.23 19.41
CA ALA A 189 18.52 18.66 20.43
C ALA A 189 18.88 20.00 21.15
N ASP A 190 19.74 20.80 20.54
CA ASP A 190 20.51 21.90 21.13
C ASP A 190 19.80 23.26 21.03
N ARG A 191 18.47 23.29 20.87
CA ARG A 191 17.69 24.55 20.82
C ARG A 191 16.52 24.65 21.80
N THR A 192 16.45 23.76 22.79
CA THR A 192 15.53 23.90 23.93
C THR A 192 16.27 24.08 25.25
N GLY A 193 17.45 24.69 25.23
CA GLY A 193 17.93 25.39 26.41
C GLY A 193 16.98 26.55 26.69
N PRO A 194 16.44 26.70 27.91
CA PRO A 194 15.59 27.84 28.24
C PRO A 194 16.37 29.10 27.91
N VAL A 195 15.76 29.98 27.10
CA VAL A 195 16.24 31.35 26.92
C VAL A 195 16.12 31.98 28.31
N GLY A 196 17.22 31.88 29.06
CA GLY A 196 17.36 32.46 30.37
C GLY A 196 17.03 33.94 30.26
N GLU A 197 16.00 34.30 31.01
CA GLU A 197 15.68 35.62 31.52
C GLU A 197 16.97 36.45 31.66
N ARG A 198 17.18 37.40 30.75
CA ARG A 198 18.04 38.54 31.04
C ARG A 198 17.12 39.64 31.54
N SER A 199 16.98 39.67 32.85
CA SER A 199 16.62 40.85 33.66
C SER A 199 17.58 42.00 33.42
#